data_AF-A0A929IKW1-F1
#
_entry.id   AF-A0A929IKW1-F1
#
_cell.length_a   1.000
_cell.length_b   1.000
_cell.length_c   1.000
_cell.angle_alpha   90.00
_cell.angle_beta   90.00
_cell.angle_gamma   90.00
#
_symmetry.space_group_name_H-M   'P 1'
#
loop_
_entity.id
_entity.type
_entity.pdbx_description
1 polymer ?
#
loop_
_entity_poly.entity_id
_entity_poly.type
_entity_poly.pdbx_seq_one_letter_code
_entity_poly.pdbx_strand_id
1 'polypeptide(L)'
;MTITRTIIVAAMAAGLSASALAASPTDWSAVPTKKVTLFYPGQSTYQWLRSDQHKGAGLVIKGKRCTTCHKGKEAKMGEKLVVENSLEPMPVKGKNGVIELGVQIAYDNENAYFRFQWKTLNDYAGYAHPYQRFDGKEWHSYG
;
A
#
# COMPACT_ATOMS: atom_id res chain seq x y z
N MET A 1 33.58 -21.63 64.39
CA MET A 1 34.00 -20.49 63.54
C MET A 1 34.68 -21.10 62.33
N THR A 2 34.29 -20.89 61.08
CA THR A 2 33.58 -19.76 60.47
C THR A 2 32.88 -20.28 59.21
N ILE A 3 31.61 -19.89 59.03
CA ILE A 3 30.84 -20.08 57.80
C ILE A 3 31.32 -19.02 56.80
N THR A 4 31.56 -19.40 55.54
CA THR A 4 31.64 -18.41 54.46
C THR A 4 30.78 -18.89 53.29
N ARG A 5 29.80 -18.05 52.97
CA ARG A 5 28.72 -18.27 52.00
C ARG A 5 29.23 -18.05 50.57
N THR A 6 28.69 -18.87 49.65
CA THR A 6 28.22 -18.63 48.26
C THR A 6 28.88 -17.50 47.45
N ILE A 7 29.14 -17.71 46.16
CA ILE A 7 28.27 -17.22 45.07
C ILE A 7 28.40 -18.16 43.85
N ILE A 8 27.30 -18.82 43.47
CA ILE A 8 27.10 -19.37 42.13
C ILE A 8 26.70 -18.18 41.25
N VAL A 9 27.55 -17.79 40.32
CA VAL A 9 27.18 -16.82 39.29
C VAL A 9 26.30 -17.55 38.28
N ALA A 10 24.99 -17.46 38.47
CA ALA A 10 24.02 -17.80 37.44
C ALA A 10 24.12 -16.73 36.35
N ALA A 11 24.74 -17.08 35.22
CA ALA A 11 24.68 -16.26 34.02
C ALA A 11 23.22 -16.26 33.54
N MET A 12 22.48 -15.19 33.87
CA MET A 12 21.22 -14.85 33.22
C MET A 12 21.53 -14.58 31.75
N ALA A 13 21.35 -15.59 30.91
CA ALA A 13 21.16 -15.38 29.48
C ALA A 13 19.87 -14.57 29.33
N ALA A 14 20.02 -13.26 29.14
CA ALA A 14 18.94 -12.40 28.73
C ALA A 14 18.43 -12.92 27.39
N GLY A 15 17.34 -13.69 27.44
CA GLY A 15 16.55 -14.05 26.27
C GLY A 15 16.00 -12.76 25.68
N LEU A 16 16.76 -12.16 24.77
CA LEU A 16 16.21 -11.27 23.78
C LEU A 16 15.31 -12.14 22.90
N SER A 17 14.04 -12.21 23.27
CA SER A 17 12.95 -12.62 22.39
C SER A 17 12.83 -11.59 21.28
N ALA A 18 13.83 -11.54 20.38
CA ALA A 18 13.63 -10.95 19.07
C ALA A 18 12.56 -11.82 18.42
N SER A 19 11.37 -11.25 18.21
CA SER A 19 10.34 -11.86 17.38
C SER A 19 11.03 -12.32 16.10
N ALA A 20 11.16 -13.63 15.89
CA ALA A 20 11.68 -14.17 14.66
C ALA A 20 10.70 -13.76 13.57
N LEU A 21 10.94 -12.63 12.93
CA LEU A 21 10.23 -12.21 11.75
C LEU A 21 10.45 -13.31 10.72
N ALA A 22 9.36 -13.89 10.25
CA ALA A 22 9.39 -14.91 9.21
C ALA A 22 10.32 -14.46 8.07
N ALA A 23 11.33 -15.27 7.77
CA ALA A 23 12.23 -14.96 6.68
C ALA A 23 11.42 -15.03 5.37
N SER A 24 11.41 -13.95 4.60
CA SER A 24 10.83 -13.97 3.26
C SER A 24 11.46 -15.07 2.40
N PRO A 25 10.78 -15.54 1.34
CA PRO A 25 11.39 -16.46 0.36
C PRO A 25 12.80 -15.99 -0.02
N THR A 26 13.76 -16.91 0.06
CA THR A 26 15.17 -16.62 -0.22
C THR A 26 15.40 -16.28 -1.69
N ASP A 27 14.53 -16.76 -2.57
CA ASP A 27 14.54 -16.46 -4.01
C ASP A 27 13.15 -16.09 -4.54
N TRP A 28 12.96 -14.80 -4.79
CA TRP A 28 11.74 -14.29 -5.43
C TRP A 28 11.69 -14.52 -6.93
N SER A 29 12.79 -14.90 -7.59
CA SER A 29 12.80 -15.16 -9.02
C SER A 29 12.01 -16.41 -9.40
N ALA A 30 11.90 -17.36 -8.46
CA ALA A 30 11.08 -18.57 -8.59
C ALA A 30 9.56 -18.32 -8.44
N VAL A 31 9.14 -17.16 -7.92
CA VAL A 31 7.73 -16.83 -7.70
C VAL A 31 7.18 -16.08 -8.92
N PRO A 32 6.07 -16.51 -9.52
CA PRO A 32 5.52 -15.83 -10.70
C PRO A 32 4.98 -14.44 -10.35
N THR A 33 5.39 -13.43 -11.12
CA THR A 33 4.85 -12.07 -11.00
C THR A 33 3.51 -11.93 -11.74
N LYS A 34 2.49 -11.49 -11.02
CA LYS A 34 1.21 -11.03 -11.60
C LYS A 34 1.23 -9.51 -11.70
N LYS A 35 0.88 -8.99 -12.88
CA LYS A 35 0.75 -7.55 -13.10
C LYS A 35 -0.69 -7.11 -12.83
N VAL A 36 -0.85 -6.07 -12.02
CA VAL A 36 -2.12 -5.43 -11.70
C VAL A 36 -2.01 -3.96 -12.09
N THR A 37 -2.90 -3.51 -12.97
CA THR A 37 -3.00 -2.08 -13.31
C THR A 37 -3.72 -1.35 -12.18
N LEU A 38 -2.99 -0.50 -11.45
CA LEU A 38 -3.60 0.46 -10.55
C LEU A 38 -3.78 1.79 -11.26
N PHE A 39 -4.82 2.53 -10.90
CA PHE A 39 -5.13 3.82 -11.48
C PHE A 39 -5.40 4.85 -10.38
N TYR A 40 -5.19 6.12 -10.71
CA TYR A 40 -5.35 7.23 -9.79
C TYR A 40 -6.78 7.25 -9.22
N PRO A 41 -6.94 7.36 -7.90
CA PRO A 41 -8.25 7.36 -7.27
C PRO A 41 -9.04 8.61 -7.66
N GLY A 42 -10.37 8.54 -7.56
CA GLY A 42 -11.24 9.71 -7.73
C GLY A 42 -12.39 9.66 -6.73
N GLN A 43 -13.11 10.76 -6.60
CA GLN A 43 -14.28 10.89 -5.75
C GLN A 43 -15.56 10.65 -6.56
N SER A 44 -16.20 9.50 -6.31
CA SER A 44 -17.52 9.21 -6.85
C SER A 44 -18.52 9.04 -5.72
N THR A 45 -19.53 9.91 -5.67
CA THR A 45 -20.64 9.77 -4.71
C THR A 45 -21.67 8.76 -5.21
N TYR A 46 -22.45 8.18 -4.30
CA TYR A 46 -23.54 7.29 -4.68
C TYR A 46 -24.63 8.01 -5.52
N GLN A 47 -24.84 9.30 -5.26
CA GLN A 47 -25.71 10.17 -6.06
C GLN A 47 -25.24 10.24 -7.51
N TRP A 48 -23.95 10.51 -7.74
CA TRP A 48 -23.37 10.54 -9.09
C TRP A 48 -23.42 9.17 -9.77
N LEU A 49 -23.11 8.10 -9.04
CA LEU A 49 -23.11 6.73 -9.58
C LEU A 49 -24.49 6.29 -10.11
N ARG A 50 -25.57 6.92 -9.63
CA ARG A 50 -26.96 6.64 -10.00
C ARG A 50 -27.60 7.73 -10.86
N SER A 51 -26.89 8.82 -11.17
CA SER A 51 -27.37 9.89 -12.04
C SER A 51 -27.03 9.63 -13.51
N ASP A 52 -27.63 10.41 -14.41
CA ASP A 52 -27.34 10.40 -15.85
C ASP A 52 -25.89 10.76 -16.20
N GLN A 53 -25.20 11.48 -15.33
CA GLN A 53 -23.78 11.82 -15.46
C GLN A 53 -22.89 10.57 -15.45
N HIS A 54 -23.31 9.50 -14.77
CA HIS A 54 -22.68 8.19 -14.87
C HIS A 54 -23.42 7.34 -15.92
N LYS A 55 -22.83 7.19 -17.11
CA LYS A 55 -23.41 6.40 -18.21
C LYS A 55 -23.83 4.97 -17.81
N GLY A 56 -23.19 4.38 -16.79
CA GLY A 56 -23.50 3.06 -16.25
C GLY A 56 -24.58 3.01 -15.17
N ALA A 57 -25.23 4.13 -14.83
CA ALA A 57 -26.13 4.25 -13.68
C ALA A 57 -27.25 3.21 -13.65
N GLY A 58 -27.90 2.94 -14.78
CA GLY A 58 -28.96 1.93 -14.86
C GLY A 58 -28.50 0.52 -14.44
N LEU A 59 -27.23 0.17 -14.68
CA LEU A 59 -26.66 -1.12 -14.24
C LEU A 59 -26.25 -1.08 -12.77
N VAL A 60 -25.71 0.04 -12.29
CA VAL A 60 -25.39 0.24 -10.87
C VAL A 60 -26.64 0.14 -10.01
N ILE A 61 -27.75 0.78 -10.42
CA ILE A 61 -29.05 0.72 -9.74
C ILE A 61 -29.54 -0.74 -9.62
N LYS A 62 -29.24 -1.57 -10.61
CA LYS A 62 -29.56 -3.01 -10.65
C LYS A 62 -28.52 -3.90 -9.94
N GLY A 63 -27.58 -3.31 -9.19
CA GLY A 63 -26.57 -4.03 -8.41
C GLY A 63 -25.46 -4.68 -9.25
N LYS A 64 -25.26 -4.25 -10.50
CA LYS A 64 -24.16 -4.80 -11.32
C LYS A 64 -22.81 -4.26 -10.84
N ARG A 65 -21.80 -5.12 -10.92
CA ARG A 65 -20.41 -4.82 -10.52
C ARG A 65 -19.82 -3.75 -11.43
N CYS A 66 -18.97 -2.86 -10.90
CA CYS A 66 -18.27 -1.82 -11.68
C CYS A 66 -17.49 -2.43 -12.86
N THR A 67 -16.88 -3.60 -12.64
CA THR A 67 -16.12 -4.34 -13.65
C THR A 67 -16.95 -4.83 -14.83
N THR A 68 -18.29 -4.84 -14.72
CA THR A 68 -19.18 -5.10 -15.87
C THR A 68 -18.92 -4.09 -17.00
N CYS A 69 -18.62 -2.83 -16.66
CA CYS A 69 -18.39 -1.76 -17.62
C CYS A 69 -16.94 -1.25 -17.64
N HIS A 70 -16.21 -1.38 -16.52
CA HIS A 70 -14.90 -0.76 -16.32
C HIS A 70 -13.72 -1.73 -16.39
N LYS A 71 -13.93 -3.04 -16.61
CA LYS A 71 -12.82 -3.98 -16.81
C LYS A 71 -11.98 -3.56 -18.01
N GLY A 72 -10.66 -3.44 -17.82
CA GLY A 72 -9.72 -3.03 -18.87
C GLY A 72 -9.72 -1.52 -19.17
N LYS A 73 -10.42 -0.72 -18.37
CA LYS A 73 -10.47 0.76 -18.50
C LYS A 73 -9.67 1.48 -17.42
N GLU A 74 -8.97 0.74 -16.56
CA GLU A 74 -8.21 1.24 -15.42
C GLU A 74 -7.26 2.36 -15.85
N ALA A 75 -6.45 2.12 -16.87
CA ALA A 75 -5.50 3.11 -17.38
C ALA A 75 -6.19 4.42 -17.82
N LYS A 76 -7.24 4.29 -18.65
CA LYS A 76 -8.02 5.44 -19.14
C LYS A 76 -8.75 6.20 -18.03
N MET A 77 -9.16 5.51 -16.97
CA MET A 77 -9.77 6.16 -15.80
C MET A 77 -8.70 6.95 -15.05
N GLY A 78 -7.54 6.35 -14.81
CA GLY A 78 -6.42 7.00 -14.14
C GLY A 78 -5.94 8.26 -14.85
N GLU A 79 -5.78 8.22 -16.16
CA GLU A 79 -5.42 9.37 -17.00
C GLU A 79 -6.44 10.52 -16.90
N LYS A 80 -7.73 10.19 -16.75
CA LYS A 80 -8.79 11.20 -16.58
C LYS A 80 -8.83 11.78 -15.17
N LEU A 81 -8.56 10.95 -14.16
CA LEU A 81 -8.69 11.34 -12.76
C LEU A 81 -7.47 12.12 -12.24
N VAL A 82 -6.29 11.91 -12.83
CA VAL A 82 -5.06 12.61 -12.42
C VAL A 82 -5.00 14.08 -12.87
N VAL A 83 -5.95 14.49 -13.71
CA VAL A 83 -6.15 15.88 -14.13
C VAL A 83 -7.47 16.41 -13.55
N GLU A 84 -7.55 17.72 -13.36
CA GLU A 84 -8.71 18.36 -12.72
C GLU A 84 -10.00 18.03 -13.49
N ASN A 85 -11.00 17.52 -12.79
CA ASN A 85 -12.29 17.18 -13.35
C ASN A 85 -13.39 17.15 -12.26
N SER A 86 -14.63 16.90 -12.66
CA SER A 86 -15.77 16.88 -11.72
C SER A 86 -15.70 15.81 -10.61
N LEU A 87 -14.96 14.71 -10.84
CA LEU A 87 -14.75 13.63 -9.88
C LEU A 87 -13.44 13.78 -9.09
N GLU A 88 -12.52 14.62 -9.54
CA GLU A 88 -11.30 14.95 -8.81
C GLU A 88 -10.97 16.43 -9.09
N PRO A 89 -11.57 17.36 -8.32
CA PRO A 89 -11.40 18.80 -8.57
C PRO A 89 -10.05 19.33 -8.06
N MET A 90 -9.32 18.57 -7.25
CA MET A 90 -8.03 18.97 -6.68
C MET A 90 -7.01 17.83 -6.76
N PRO A 91 -6.66 17.35 -7.97
CA PRO A 91 -5.71 16.25 -8.10
C PRO A 91 -4.33 16.68 -7.60
N VAL A 92 -3.58 15.74 -7.03
CA VAL A 92 -2.22 16.00 -6.56
C VAL A 92 -1.31 16.15 -7.77
N LYS A 93 -0.75 17.35 -7.94
CA LYS A 93 0.14 17.67 -9.07
C LYS A 93 1.32 16.70 -9.15
N GLY A 94 1.59 16.23 -10.38
CA GLY A 94 2.76 15.40 -10.67
C GLY A 94 2.62 13.92 -10.28
N LYS A 95 1.45 13.46 -9.85
CA LYS A 95 1.21 12.02 -9.63
C LYS A 95 1.04 11.27 -10.96
N ASN A 96 1.33 9.97 -10.93
CA ASN A 96 1.03 9.09 -12.05
C ASN A 96 -0.47 8.78 -12.09
N GLY A 97 -1.08 8.90 -13.27
CA GLY A 97 -2.44 8.44 -13.50
C GLY A 97 -2.59 6.92 -13.38
N VAL A 98 -1.52 6.18 -13.71
CA VAL A 98 -1.53 4.73 -13.81
C VAL A 98 -0.20 4.20 -13.31
N ILE A 99 -0.22 3.12 -12.54
CA ILE A 99 0.99 2.35 -12.20
C ILE A 99 0.74 0.87 -12.47
N GLU A 100 1.76 0.20 -13.01
CA GLU A 100 1.75 -1.26 -13.12
C GLU A 100 2.37 -1.83 -11.84
N LEU A 101 1.54 -2.51 -11.05
CA LEU A 101 1.95 -3.19 -9.83
C LEU A 101 2.31 -4.64 -10.14
N GLY A 102 3.58 -4.99 -9.93
CA GLY A 102 4.00 -6.38 -9.81
C GLY A 102 3.61 -6.93 -8.45
N VAL A 103 2.86 -8.03 -8.44
CA VAL A 103 2.45 -8.76 -7.24
C VAL A 103 3.02 -10.17 -7.30
N GLN A 104 3.71 -10.56 -6.24
CA GLN A 104 4.17 -11.93 -6.01
C GLN A 104 3.67 -12.38 -4.65
N ILE A 105 3.17 -13.60 -4.56
CA ILE A 105 2.67 -14.18 -3.31
C ILE A 105 3.33 -15.55 -3.15
N ALA A 106 3.88 -15.79 -1.96
CA ALA A 106 4.44 -17.08 -1.54
C ALA A 106 3.90 -17.40 -0.14
N TYR A 107 4.00 -18.65 0.28
CA TYR A 107 3.60 -19.05 1.63
C TYR A 107 4.41 -20.28 2.09
N ASP A 108 4.47 -20.48 3.39
CA ASP A 108 4.94 -21.70 4.03
C ASP A 108 3.90 -22.21 5.05
N ASN A 109 4.29 -23.07 5.98
CA ASN A 109 3.38 -23.65 6.96
C ASN A 109 2.89 -22.64 8.01
N GLU A 110 3.54 -21.48 8.14
CA GLU A 110 3.30 -20.50 9.19
C GLU A 110 2.88 -19.14 8.64
N ASN A 111 3.37 -18.75 7.46
CA ASN A 111 3.31 -17.38 6.95
C ASN A 111 2.86 -17.32 5.49
N ALA A 112 2.21 -16.21 5.15
CA ALA A 112 1.98 -15.78 3.78
C ALA A 112 2.77 -14.49 3.51
N TYR A 113 3.53 -14.49 2.42
CA TYR A 113 4.42 -13.42 2.00
C TYR A 113 3.85 -12.72 0.78
N PHE A 114 3.71 -11.39 0.87
CA PHE A 114 3.23 -10.55 -0.21
C PHE A 114 4.32 -9.59 -0.62
N ARG A 115 4.69 -9.59 -1.90
CA ARG A 115 5.64 -8.64 -2.47
C ARG A 115 4.96 -7.80 -3.53
N PHE A 116 5.12 -6.49 -3.37
CA PHE A 116 4.56 -5.46 -4.21
C PHE A 116 5.70 -4.64 -4.80
N GLN A 117 5.74 -4.48 -6.11
CA GLN A 117 6.78 -3.72 -6.79
C GLN A 117 6.18 -2.84 -7.87
N TRP A 118 6.59 -1.58 -7.91
CA TRP A 118 6.22 -0.63 -8.95
C TRP A 118 7.37 0.35 -9.15
N LYS A 119 7.42 1.00 -10.32
CA LYS A 119 8.37 2.08 -10.58
C LYS A 119 7.85 3.37 -9.94
N THR A 120 8.63 3.97 -9.07
CA THR A 120 8.36 5.29 -8.49
C THR A 120 8.78 6.41 -9.45
N LEU A 121 8.32 7.63 -9.17
CA LEU A 121 8.85 8.83 -9.83
C LEU A 121 10.24 9.22 -9.33
N ASN A 122 10.57 8.86 -8.09
CA ASN A 122 11.90 9.00 -7.54
C ASN A 122 12.82 7.91 -8.12
N ASP A 123 14.09 8.26 -8.28
CA ASP A 123 15.20 7.35 -8.59
C ASP A 123 15.74 6.62 -7.36
N TYR A 124 15.24 6.96 -6.17
CA TYR A 124 15.51 6.29 -4.90
C TYR A 124 14.24 5.65 -4.31
N ALA A 125 14.42 4.66 -3.43
CA ALA A 125 13.33 4.05 -2.69
C ALA A 125 12.66 5.11 -1.80
N GLY A 126 11.37 5.36 -2.02
CA GLY A 126 10.61 6.28 -1.17
C GLY A 126 10.59 5.77 0.27
N TYR A 127 11.28 6.46 1.18
CA TYR A 127 11.02 6.31 2.60
C TYR A 127 9.58 6.79 2.84
N ALA A 128 8.80 6.00 3.60
CA ALA A 128 7.40 6.31 3.88
C ALA A 128 7.30 7.71 4.51
N HIS A 129 6.93 8.71 3.69
CA HIS A 129 6.62 10.11 3.96
C HIS A 129 7.53 10.88 4.95
N PRO A 130 8.07 12.06 4.61
CA PRO A 130 8.47 13.00 5.65
C PRO A 130 7.21 13.32 6.47
N TYR A 131 7.16 12.88 7.73
CA TYR A 131 6.06 13.25 8.60
C TYR A 131 6.16 14.75 8.79
N GLN A 132 5.06 15.48 8.67
CA GLN A 132 5.07 16.90 9.04
C GLN A 132 4.45 17.06 10.42
N ARG A 133 5.16 17.71 11.34
CA ARG A 133 4.69 18.01 12.68
C ARG A 133 4.60 19.53 12.84
N PHE A 134 3.41 20.01 13.19
CA PHE A 134 3.19 21.40 13.56
C PHE A 134 3.63 21.63 15.01
N ASP A 135 4.53 22.59 15.26
CA ASP A 135 5.08 22.90 16.58
C ASP A 135 4.26 23.95 17.35
N GLY A 136 3.15 24.41 16.76
CA GLY A 136 2.35 25.53 17.27
C GLY A 136 2.62 26.86 16.56
N LYS A 137 3.61 26.92 15.67
CA LYS A 137 3.94 28.10 14.85
C LYS A 137 4.10 27.75 13.37
N GLU A 138 4.81 26.67 13.06
CA GLU A 138 5.07 26.26 11.67
C GLU A 138 5.12 24.73 11.49
N TRP A 139 5.01 24.29 10.24
CA TRP A 139 5.07 22.87 9.86
C TRP A 139 6.51 22.45 9.62
N HIS A 140 7.00 21.48 10.38
CA HIS A 140 8.35 20.93 10.22
C HIS A 140 8.32 19.53 9.64
N SER A 141 9.31 19.19 8.82
CA SER A 141 9.56 17.78 8.47
C SER A 141 10.14 17.04 9.68
N TYR A 142 9.66 15.83 9.92
CA TYR A 142 9.92 14.98 11.07
C TYR A 142 10.09 13.54 10.55
N GLY A 143 11.19 12.88 10.91
CA GLY A 143 11.57 11.58 10.37
C GLY A 143 13.00 11.57 9.84
#